data_AF-A0A2H5Y0N0-F1
#
_entry.id   AF-A0A2H5Y0N0-F1
#
_cell.length_a   1.000
_cell.length_b   1.000
_cell.length_c   1.000
_cell.angle_alpha   90.00
_cell.angle_beta   90.00
_cell.angle_gamma   90.00
#
_symmetry.space_group_name_H-M   'P 1'
#
loop_
_entity.id
_entity.type
_entity.pdbx_description
1 polymer ?
#
loop_
_entity_poly.entity_id
_entity_poly.type
_entity_poly.pdbx_seq_one_letter_code
_entity_poly.pdbx_strand_id
1 'polypeptide(L)'
;MRWHLTSIVVGLAVLTACGGDWNAEDERFAQTYAEILVARELYPDTARGNARVRDILQRSGYSGEEEFRHHFVLLARDPVRLRRVFDSAAARAQRMLADSLRQRPLQR
;
A
#
# COMPACT_ATOMS: atom_id res chain seq x y z
N MET A 1 13.57 15.73 -55.29
CA MET A 1 14.47 15.66 -54.12
C MET A 1 13.98 16.69 -53.11
N ARG A 2 13.71 16.22 -51.88
CA ARG A 2 13.95 16.96 -50.63
C ARG A 2 12.89 18.01 -50.16
N TRP A 3 12.35 17.73 -48.95
CA TRP A 3 11.63 18.59 -47.96
C TRP A 3 10.19 18.98 -48.37
N HIS A 4 9.13 18.71 -47.60
CA HIS A 4 8.95 19.03 -46.19
C HIS A 4 8.14 17.96 -45.45
N LEU A 5 8.83 17.14 -44.64
CA LEU A 5 8.26 16.49 -43.47
C LEU A 5 8.26 17.54 -42.35
N THR A 6 7.24 18.39 -42.30
CA THR A 6 7.09 19.37 -41.23
C THR A 6 5.88 19.03 -40.37
N SER A 7 6.23 18.50 -39.20
CA SER A 7 5.67 18.93 -37.92
C SER A 7 4.25 18.49 -37.58
N ILE A 8 4.09 17.20 -37.27
CA ILE A 8 3.16 16.77 -36.24
C ILE A 8 4.00 16.39 -35.01
N VAL A 9 4.63 17.40 -34.41
CA VAL A 9 5.09 17.34 -33.01
C VAL A 9 3.98 18.01 -32.21
N VAL A 10 2.84 17.34 -32.11
CA VAL A 10 1.71 17.79 -31.30
C VAL A 10 1.55 16.80 -30.16
N GLY A 11 1.89 17.26 -28.95
CA GLY A 11 1.16 16.84 -27.76
C GLY A 11 1.65 15.61 -27.01
N LEU A 12 2.97 15.45 -26.79
CA LEU A 12 3.45 14.59 -25.70
C LEU A 12 3.93 15.44 -24.51
N ALA A 13 3.02 16.26 -23.98
CA ALA A 13 3.26 17.15 -22.84
C ALA A 13 2.30 16.86 -21.67
N VAL A 14 2.02 15.59 -21.37
CA VAL A 14 1.18 15.21 -20.22
C VAL A 14 1.71 13.92 -19.55
N LEU A 15 2.84 13.98 -18.84
CA LEU A 15 3.24 12.91 -17.91
C LEU A 15 3.92 13.40 -16.61
N THR A 16 3.90 14.69 -16.28
CA THR A 16 4.57 15.21 -15.07
C THR A 16 3.64 15.55 -13.90
N ALA A 17 2.47 14.90 -13.81
CA ALA A 17 1.52 15.14 -12.71
C ALA A 17 1.24 13.87 -11.88
N CYS A 18 2.29 13.20 -11.39
CA CYS A 18 2.20 12.21 -10.31
C CYS A 18 3.28 12.49 -9.26
N GLY A 19 3.43 13.75 -8.85
CA GLY A 19 4.35 14.17 -7.79
C GLY A 19 3.59 14.59 -6.55
N GLY A 20 2.86 13.67 -5.91
CA GLY A 20 2.47 13.89 -4.52
C GLY A 20 3.67 13.60 -3.62
N ASP A 21 3.71 14.17 -2.41
CA ASP A 21 4.76 13.95 -1.37
C ASP A 21 4.87 12.49 -0.87
N TRP A 22 4.43 11.51 -1.66
CA TRP A 22 4.56 10.09 -1.38
C TRP A 22 6.03 9.70 -1.32
N ASN A 23 6.45 9.22 -0.17
CA ASN A 23 7.82 8.81 0.07
C ASN A 23 7.91 7.31 0.41
N ALA A 24 9.14 6.83 0.60
CA ALA A 24 9.39 5.43 0.95
C ALA A 24 8.76 5.03 2.30
N GLU A 25 8.59 5.96 3.23
CA GLU A 25 7.96 5.69 4.53
C GLU A 25 6.45 5.48 4.38
N ASP A 26 5.78 6.28 3.54
CA ASP A 26 4.36 6.11 3.19
C ASP A 26 4.13 4.77 2.52
N GLU A 27 5.01 4.42 1.58
CA GLU A 27 4.97 3.13 0.88
C GLU A 27 5.10 1.96 1.85
N ARG A 28 6.10 2.03 2.73
CA ARG A 28 6.32 1.02 3.78
C ARG A 28 5.11 0.91 4.69
N PHE A 29 4.60 2.03 5.21
CA PHE A 29 3.45 2.02 6.11
C PHE A 29 2.21 1.45 5.44
N ALA A 30 1.89 1.90 4.21
CA ALA A 30 0.72 1.43 3.47
C ALA A 30 0.78 -0.09 3.22
N GLN A 31 1.95 -0.60 2.84
CA GLN A 31 2.16 -2.03 2.63
C GLN A 31 2.00 -2.82 3.93
N THR A 32 2.68 -2.40 5.00
CA THR A 32 2.60 -3.06 6.31
C THR A 32 1.17 -3.07 6.85
N TYR A 33 0.47 -1.95 6.75
CA TYR A 33 -0.91 -1.84 7.23
C TYR A 33 -1.86 -2.74 6.43
N ALA A 34 -1.68 -2.82 5.10
CA ALA A 34 -2.45 -3.74 4.26
C ALA A 34 -2.27 -5.20 4.69
N GLU A 35 -1.04 -5.64 4.95
CA GLU A 35 -0.75 -6.99 5.46
C GLU A 35 -1.42 -7.25 6.83
N ILE A 36 -1.43 -6.26 7.72
CA ILE A 36 -2.09 -6.35 9.03
C ILE A 36 -3.60 -6.53 8.86
N LEU A 37 -4.23 -5.76 7.96
CA LEU A 37 -5.66 -5.89 7.67
C LEU A 37 -6.00 -7.30 7.18
N VAL A 38 -5.22 -7.83 6.23
CA VAL A 38 -5.39 -9.20 5.73
C VAL A 38 -5.21 -10.23 6.84
N ALA A 39 -4.19 -10.07 7.69
CA ALA A 39 -3.94 -11.00 8.79
C ALA A 39 -5.09 -11.02 9.80
N ARG A 40 -5.69 -9.86 10.10
CA ARG A 40 -6.82 -9.74 11.03
C ARG A 40 -8.12 -10.27 10.42
N GLU A 41 -8.31 -10.13 9.11
CA GLU A 41 -9.44 -10.74 8.41
C GLU A 41 -9.35 -12.28 8.43
N LEU A 42 -8.15 -12.83 8.19
CA LEU A 42 -7.94 -14.28 8.13
C LEU A 42 -7.91 -14.95 9.51
N TYR A 43 -7.50 -14.23 10.56
CA TYR A 43 -7.34 -14.75 11.92
C TYR A 43 -7.90 -13.78 12.99
N PRO A 44 -9.23 -13.54 13.02
CA PRO A 44 -9.83 -12.55 13.92
C PRO A 44 -9.60 -12.92 15.39
N ASP A 45 -9.10 -11.97 16.19
CA ASP A 45 -9.00 -12.06 17.66
C ASP A 45 -8.33 -13.33 18.22
N THR A 46 -7.38 -13.89 17.48
CA THR A 46 -6.63 -15.08 17.91
C THR A 46 -5.19 -14.75 18.30
N ALA A 47 -4.61 -15.56 19.19
CA ALA A 47 -3.17 -15.54 19.45
C ALA A 47 -2.34 -15.73 18.16
N ARG A 48 -2.87 -16.50 17.19
CA ARG A 48 -2.28 -16.69 15.87
C ARG A 48 -2.27 -15.39 15.06
N GLY A 49 -3.37 -14.64 15.06
CA GLY A 49 -3.44 -13.30 14.45
C GLY A 49 -2.40 -12.35 15.05
N ASN A 50 -2.28 -12.32 16.37
CA ASN A 50 -1.29 -11.49 17.07
C ASN A 50 0.15 -11.88 16.71
N ALA A 51 0.46 -13.18 16.65
CA ALA A 51 1.77 -13.65 16.21
C ALA A 51 2.07 -13.23 14.76
N ARG A 52 1.06 -13.30 13.88
CA ARG A 52 1.21 -12.89 12.47
C ARG A 52 1.43 -11.39 12.32
N VAL A 53 0.73 -10.56 13.08
CA VAL A 53 0.95 -9.10 13.08
C VAL A 53 2.37 -8.78 13.51
N ARG A 54 2.89 -9.41 14.56
CA ARG A 54 4.30 -9.21 14.99
C ARG A 54 5.31 -9.57 13.90
N ASP A 55 5.10 -10.69 13.23
CA ASP A 55 5.95 -11.10 12.10
C ASP A 55 5.90 -10.09 10.94
N ILE A 56 4.71 -9.59 10.58
CA ILE A 56 4.55 -8.56 9.55
C ILE A 56 5.33 -7.29 9.90
N LEU A 57 5.24 -6.82 11.15
CA LEU A 57 5.95 -5.64 11.62
C LEU A 57 7.47 -5.81 11.51
N GLN A 58 8.00 -6.94 11.98
CA GLN A 58 9.43 -7.25 11.91
C GLN A 58 9.95 -7.32 10.47
N ARG A 59 9.25 -8.05 9.58
CA ARG A 59 9.61 -8.14 8.16
C ARG A 59 9.54 -6.80 7.43
N SER A 60 8.69 -5.90 7.93
CA SER A 60 8.57 -4.53 7.42
C SER A 60 9.63 -3.56 7.99
N GLY A 61 10.52 -4.03 8.86
CA GLY A 61 11.56 -3.22 9.47
C GLY A 61 11.13 -2.39 10.68
N TYR A 62 9.96 -2.67 11.26
CA TYR A 62 9.57 -2.10 12.55
C TYR A 62 10.09 -2.98 13.69
N SER A 63 10.58 -2.33 14.74
CA SER A 63 11.06 -2.96 15.97
C SER A 63 9.93 -3.57 16.81
N GLY A 64 8.68 -3.13 16.57
CA GLY A 64 7.48 -3.61 17.23
C GLY A 64 6.26 -2.73 16.99
N GLU A 65 5.18 -3.03 17.69
CA GLU A 65 3.90 -2.32 17.57
C GLU A 65 4.00 -0.85 18.03
N GLU A 66 4.83 -0.57 19.03
CA GLU A 66 5.07 0.78 19.55
C GLU A 66 5.61 1.73 18.46
N GLU A 67 6.61 1.30 17.70
CA GLU A 67 7.20 2.09 16.61
C GLU A 67 6.19 2.31 15.47
N PHE A 68 5.45 1.26 15.10
CA PHE A 68 4.40 1.35 14.09
C PHE A 68 3.29 2.32 14.51
N ARG A 69 2.86 2.26 15.78
CA ARG A 69 1.87 3.18 16.35
C ARG A 69 2.39 4.61 16.38
N HIS A 70 3.66 4.82 16.72
CA HIS A 70 4.28 6.13 16.65
C HIS A 70 4.25 6.68 15.21
N HIS A 71 4.60 5.86 14.22
CA HIS A 71 4.53 6.26 12.82
C HIS A 71 3.10 6.62 12.39
N PHE A 72 2.09 5.86 12.83
CA PHE A 72 0.69 6.23 12.62
C PHE A 72 0.35 7.61 13.21
N VAL A 73 0.77 7.89 14.45
CA VAL A 73 0.54 9.19 15.10
C VAL A 73 1.21 10.33 14.32
N LEU A 74 2.39 10.11 13.75
CA LEU A 74 3.06 11.09 12.90
C LEU A 74 2.29 11.32 11.59
N LEU A 75 1.84 10.26 10.92
CA LEU A 75 1.01 10.36 9.72
C LEU A 75 -0.31 11.09 10.00
N ALA A 76 -0.93 10.84 11.16
CA ALA A 76 -2.19 11.45 11.54
C ALA A 76 -2.14 12.97 11.74
N ARG A 77 -0.94 13.57 11.80
CA ARG A 77 -0.76 15.03 11.82
C ARG A 77 -1.13 15.69 10.49
N ASP A 78 -1.12 14.94 9.40
CA ASP A 78 -1.58 15.38 8.08
C ASP A 78 -2.74 14.48 7.62
N PRO A 79 -4.00 14.93 7.79
CA PRO A 79 -5.17 14.14 7.42
C PRO A 79 -5.24 13.78 5.93
N VAL A 80 -4.69 14.62 5.04
CA VAL A 80 -4.71 14.39 3.60
C VAL A 80 -3.69 13.31 3.22
N ARG A 81 -2.50 13.33 3.85
CA ARG A 81 -1.51 12.26 3.71
C ARG A 81 -2.01 10.96 4.32
N LEU A 82 -2.59 11.01 5.53
CA LEU A 82 -3.15 9.83 6.20
C LEU A 82 -4.22 9.14 5.34
N ARG A 83 -5.17 9.92 4.79
CA ARG A 83 -6.21 9.40 3.91
C ARG A 83 -5.62 8.68 2.70
N ARG A 84 -4.64 9.30 2.03
CA ARG A 84 -3.96 8.70 0.87
C ARG A 84 -3.29 7.37 1.20
N VAL A 85 -2.60 7.30 2.34
CA VAL A 85 -1.96 6.06 2.83
C VAL A 85 -3.00 4.98 3.11
N PHE A 86 -4.12 5.33 3.74
CA PHE A 86 -5.18 4.39 4.09
C PHE A 86 -5.94 3.89 2.86
N ASP A 87 -6.27 4.77 1.92
CA ASP A 87 -6.91 4.40 0.65
C ASP A 87 -6.00 3.43 -0.13
N SER A 88 -4.68 3.69 -0.16
CA SER A 88 -3.68 2.79 -0.76
C SER A 88 -3.63 1.43 -0.05
N ALA A 89 -3.58 1.42 1.29
CA ALA A 89 -3.53 0.19 2.07
C ALA A 89 -4.81 -0.66 1.90
N ALA A 90 -5.99 -0.03 1.90
CA ALA A 90 -7.26 -0.70 1.67
C ALA A 90 -7.32 -1.35 0.28
N ALA A 91 -6.94 -0.61 -0.77
CA ALA A 91 -6.90 -1.14 -2.13
C ALA A 91 -5.93 -2.33 -2.27
N ARG A 92 -4.80 -2.31 -1.56
CA ARG A 92 -3.84 -3.43 -1.51
C ARG A 92 -4.42 -4.62 -0.78
N ALA A 93 -5.00 -4.42 0.40
CA ALA A 93 -5.60 -5.50 1.19
C ALA A 93 -6.70 -6.22 0.40
N GLN A 94 -7.56 -5.47 -0.31
CA GLN A 94 -8.58 -6.03 -1.19
C GLN A 94 -7.99 -6.92 -2.29
N ARG A 95 -6.92 -6.48 -2.96
CA ARG A 95 -6.21 -7.30 -3.96
C ARG A 95 -5.63 -8.57 -3.35
N MET A 96 -4.97 -8.46 -2.20
CA MET A 96 -4.36 -9.61 -1.51
C MET A 96 -5.40 -10.65 -1.07
N LEU A 97 -6.56 -10.20 -0.58
CA LEU A 97 -7.68 -11.07 -0.25
C LEU A 97 -8.27 -11.73 -1.50
N ALA A 98 -8.49 -10.96 -2.58
CA ALA A 98 -9.00 -11.49 -3.83
C ALA A 98 -8.07 -12.57 -4.42
N ASP A 99 -6.75 -12.34 -4.38
CA ASP A 99 -5.75 -13.31 -4.83
C ASP A 99 -5.74 -14.56 -3.94
N SER A 100 -5.87 -14.39 -2.61
CA SER A 100 -5.98 -15.51 -1.66
C SER A 100 -7.22 -16.37 -1.90
N LEU A 101 -8.35 -15.76 -2.28
CA LEU A 101 -9.58 -16.47 -2.62
C LEU A 101 -9.45 -17.23 -3.95
N ARG A 102 -8.80 -16.63 -4.97
CA ARG A 102 -8.54 -17.31 -6.25
C ARG A 102 -7.66 -18.55 -6.11
N GLN A 103 -6.74 -18.53 -5.14
CA GLN A 103 -5.80 -19.64 -4.91
C GLN A 103 -6.38 -20.77 -4.06
N ARG A 104 -7.57 -20.62 -3.45
CA ARG A 104 -8.29 -21.72 -2.81
C ARG A 104 -9.24 -22.34 -3.85
N PRO A 105 -8.87 -23.42 -4.56
CA PRO A 105 -9.86 -24.15 -5.34
C PRO A 105 -10.98 -24.57 -4.40
N LEU A 106 -12.23 -24.36 -4.83
CA LEU A 106 -13.42 -24.79 -4.11
C LEU A 106 -13.26 -26.27 -3.76
N GLN A 107 -12.90 -26.55 -2.51
CA GLN A 107 -13.01 -27.89 -1.96
C GLN A 107 -14.52 -28.16 -1.85
N ARG A 108 -15.09 -28.69 -2.94
CA ARG A 108 -16.42 -29.30 -2.98
C ARG A 108 -16.28 -30.77 -2.71
#